data_AF-U2V9Q6-F1
#
_entry.id   AF-U2V9Q6-F1
#
_cell.length_a   1.000
_cell.length_b   1.000
_cell.length_c   1.000
_cell.angle_alpha   90.00
_cell.angle_beta   90.00
_cell.angle_gamma   90.00
#
_symmetry.space_group_name_H-M   'P 1'
#
loop_
_entity.id
_entity.type
_entity.pdbx_description
1 polymer ?
#
loop_
_entity_poly.entity_id
_entity_poly.type
_entity_poly.pdbx_seq_one_letter_code
_entity_poly.pdbx_strand_id
1 'polypeptide(L)'
;MAMEESEVIWEESDADEHRVVRVGTHGDGVRIEQVSSGPTTRLVYGETLYTQRLDIRGWDVVGARDALSGFLEHGGALIDVEDALDALGIPYTYSGLGSKDVVFRPPVADGTPPLKRTADLSSSPSGYGRPCGTVPSRALHRPIA
;
A
#
# COMPACT_ATOMS: atom_id res chain seq x y z
N MET A 1 7.29 -17.33 15.11
CA MET A 1 5.93 -17.69 14.67
C MET A 1 6.01 -17.90 13.16
N ALA A 2 5.87 -19.14 12.72
CA ALA A 2 5.90 -19.47 11.29
C ALA A 2 4.62 -18.95 10.64
N MET A 3 4.72 -18.37 9.45
CA MET A 3 3.53 -18.16 8.61
C MET A 3 2.94 -19.53 8.31
N GLU A 4 1.68 -19.73 8.66
CA GLU A 4 0.93 -20.88 8.18
C GLU A 4 0.68 -20.65 6.70
N GLU A 5 1.15 -21.59 5.88
CA GLU A 5 0.97 -21.70 4.42
C GLU A 5 0.57 -20.42 3.67
N SER A 6 1.55 -19.71 3.12
CA SER A 6 1.29 -18.54 2.26
C SER A 6 1.29 -18.95 0.79
N GLU A 7 0.19 -18.67 0.09
CA GLU A 7 -0.01 -18.99 -1.32
C GLU A 7 0.37 -17.79 -2.21
N VAL A 8 1.00 -18.03 -3.36
CA VAL A 8 1.18 -17.00 -4.40
C VAL A 8 -0.15 -16.78 -5.09
N ILE A 9 -0.67 -15.55 -4.99
CA ILE A 9 -1.97 -15.19 -5.56
C ILE A 9 -1.84 -14.36 -6.84
N TRP A 10 -0.65 -13.80 -7.09
CA TRP A 10 -0.36 -12.98 -8.26
C TRP A 10 1.16 -12.86 -8.47
N GLU A 11 1.57 -12.82 -9.74
CA GLU A 11 2.96 -12.63 -10.16
C GLU A 11 3.00 -11.82 -11.45
N GLU A 12 3.89 -10.83 -11.51
CA GLU A 12 4.18 -10.05 -12.70
C GLU A 12 5.68 -9.96 -12.92
N SER A 13 6.09 -10.11 -14.17
CA SER A 13 7.50 -10.04 -14.57
C SER A 13 7.63 -9.29 -15.87
N ASP A 14 8.45 -8.25 -15.86
CA ASP A 14 8.91 -7.54 -17.04
C ASP A 14 10.45 -7.41 -17.03
N ALA A 15 11.01 -6.58 -17.92
CA ALA A 15 12.45 -6.40 -18.05
C ALA A 15 13.09 -5.63 -16.88
N ASP A 16 12.31 -4.76 -16.24
CA ASP A 16 12.75 -3.81 -15.22
C ASP A 16 12.24 -4.14 -13.81
N GLU A 17 11.19 -4.97 -13.70
CA GLU A 17 10.65 -5.40 -12.42
C GLU A 17 10.06 -6.81 -12.42
N HIS A 18 10.23 -7.50 -11.30
CA HIS A 18 9.55 -8.76 -10.98
C HIS A 18 8.89 -8.62 -9.61
N ARG A 19 7.58 -8.90 -9.56
CA ARG A 19 6.74 -8.75 -8.36
C ARG A 19 5.97 -10.04 -8.11
N VAL A 20 6.01 -10.52 -6.87
CA VAL A 20 5.24 -11.69 -6.43
C VAL A 20 4.46 -11.33 -5.19
N VAL A 21 3.13 -11.51 -5.24
CA VAL A 21 2.24 -11.28 -4.10
C VAL A 21 1.79 -12.61 -3.52
N ARG A 22 1.92 -12.73 -2.21
CA ARG A 22 1.50 -13.87 -1.41
C ARG A 22 0.49 -13.46 -0.35
N VAL A 23 -0.45 -14.36 -0.08
CA VAL A 23 -1.44 -14.19 0.97
C VAL A 23 -1.43 -15.43 1.86
N GLY A 24 -1.45 -15.25 3.17
CA GLY A 24 -1.47 -16.34 4.13
C GLY A 24 -2.12 -15.95 5.44
N THR A 25 -2.43 -16.94 6.26
CA THR A 25 -3.03 -16.72 7.59
C THR A 25 -1.97 -16.21 8.56
N HIS A 26 -2.33 -15.21 9.37
CA HIS A 26 -1.47 -14.69 10.43
C HIS A 26 -2.29 -14.28 11.65
N GLY A 27 -2.24 -15.10 12.70
CA GLY A 27 -3.02 -14.88 13.92
C GLY A 27 -4.53 -14.94 13.63
N ASP A 28 -5.26 -13.89 14.02
CA ASP A 28 -6.70 -13.73 13.78
C ASP A 28 -7.05 -13.07 12.43
N GLY A 29 -6.09 -12.96 11.51
CA GLY A 29 -6.33 -12.34 10.21
C GLY A 29 -5.37 -12.82 9.14
N VAL A 30 -5.02 -11.90 8.24
CA VAL A 30 -4.31 -12.16 7.01
C VAL A 30 -3.00 -11.38 6.96
N ARG A 31 -1.98 -12.05 6.43
CA ARG A 31 -0.74 -11.43 5.98
C ARG A 31 -0.71 -11.38 4.46
N ILE A 32 -0.48 -10.19 3.93
CA ILE A 32 -0.19 -9.95 2.52
C ILE A 32 1.29 -9.62 2.43
N GLU A 33 2.01 -10.27 1.51
CA GLU A 33 3.43 -10.04 1.29
C GLU A 33 3.70 -9.87 -0.20
N GLN A 34 4.31 -8.75 -0.58
CA GLN A 34 4.84 -8.55 -1.92
C GLN A 34 6.35 -8.52 -1.89
N VAL A 35 6.95 -9.37 -2.72
CA VAL A 35 8.38 -9.37 -2.98
C VAL A 35 8.60 -8.72 -4.33
N SER A 36 9.34 -7.62 -4.36
CA SER A 36 9.73 -6.89 -5.56
C SER A 36 11.23 -7.02 -5.78
N SER A 37 11.64 -7.20 -7.03
CA SER A 37 13.04 -7.27 -7.44
C SER A 37 13.26 -6.69 -8.83
N GLY A 38 14.47 -6.21 -9.10
CA GLY A 38 14.86 -5.67 -10.41
C GLY A 38 15.36 -4.22 -10.38
N PRO A 39 15.71 -3.65 -11.55
CA PRO A 39 16.14 -2.26 -11.70
C PRO A 39 15.22 -1.23 -11.04
N THR A 40 13.90 -1.36 -11.24
CA THR A 40 12.91 -0.43 -10.67
C THR A 40 12.90 -0.49 -9.15
N THR A 41 12.89 -1.69 -8.58
CA THR A 41 12.97 -1.89 -7.12
C THR A 41 14.22 -1.22 -6.54
N ARG A 42 15.37 -1.35 -7.21
CA ARG A 42 16.61 -0.68 -6.79
C ARG A 42 16.51 0.84 -6.84
N LEU A 43 15.84 1.38 -7.84
CA LEU A 43 15.65 2.82 -7.98
C LEU A 43 14.73 3.39 -6.88
N VAL A 44 13.66 2.67 -6.54
CA VAL A 44 12.65 3.13 -5.56
C VAL A 44 13.12 2.92 -4.12
N TYR A 45 13.70 1.76 -3.82
CA TYR A 45 14.02 1.36 -2.44
C TYR A 45 15.51 1.39 -2.12
N GLY A 46 16.37 1.63 -3.11
CA GLY A 46 17.83 1.51 -2.95
C GLY A 46 18.32 0.05 -2.86
N GLU A 47 17.42 -0.91 -3.06
CA GLU A 47 17.62 -2.34 -2.79
C GLU A 47 17.26 -3.18 -4.01
N THR A 48 18.04 -4.23 -4.32
CA THR A 48 17.74 -5.12 -5.46
C THR A 48 16.59 -6.09 -5.21
N LEU A 49 16.22 -6.24 -3.93
CA LEU A 49 15.13 -7.06 -3.44
C LEU A 49 14.49 -6.31 -2.27
N TYR A 50 13.18 -6.13 -2.31
CA TYR A 50 12.44 -5.45 -1.25
C TYR A 50 11.14 -6.19 -0.98
N THR A 51 10.79 -6.35 0.29
CA THR A 51 9.54 -7.01 0.70
C THR A 51 8.63 -6.02 1.41
N GLN A 52 7.44 -5.80 0.87
CA GLN A 52 6.34 -5.11 1.53
C GLN A 52 5.45 -6.14 2.22
N ARG A 53 5.08 -5.90 3.47
CA ARG A 53 4.22 -6.76 4.25
C ARG A 53 3.12 -5.97 4.93
N LEU A 54 1.88 -6.43 4.80
CA LEU A 54 0.72 -5.95 5.53
C LEU A 54 0.19 -7.07 6.43
N ASP A 55 -0.02 -6.78 7.71
CA ASP A 55 -0.75 -7.65 8.62
C ASP A 55 -2.08 -6.99 8.99
N ILE A 56 -3.19 -7.60 8.59
CA ILE A 56 -4.55 -7.08 8.75
C ILE A 56 -5.34 -8.05 9.63
N ARG A 57 -5.94 -7.56 10.71
CA ARG A 57 -6.72 -8.38 11.64
C ARG A 57 -8.17 -8.54 11.20
N GLY A 58 -8.78 -9.67 11.54
CA GLY A 58 -10.20 -9.92 11.31
C GLY A 58 -10.62 -10.08 9.85
N TRP A 59 -9.68 -10.12 8.90
CA TRP A 59 -9.97 -10.41 7.49
C TRP A 59 -9.57 -11.86 7.19
N ASP A 60 -10.54 -12.64 6.68
CA ASP A 60 -10.34 -14.04 6.37
C ASP A 60 -9.46 -14.25 5.13
N VAL A 61 -8.60 -15.26 5.18
CA VAL A 61 -7.58 -15.50 4.15
C VAL A 61 -8.18 -15.84 2.77
N VAL A 62 -9.34 -16.51 2.73
CA VAL A 62 -9.98 -16.94 1.49
C VAL A 62 -10.59 -15.74 0.78
N GLY A 63 -11.37 -14.94 1.48
CA GLY A 63 -11.94 -13.70 0.97
C GLY A 63 -10.87 -12.66 0.61
N ALA A 64 -9.79 -12.59 1.40
CA ALA A 64 -8.64 -11.73 1.07
C ALA A 64 -7.97 -12.17 -0.24
N ARG A 65 -7.72 -13.46 -0.40
CA ARG A 65 -7.16 -14.01 -1.64
C ARG A 65 -8.04 -13.69 -2.85
N ASP A 66 -9.33 -14.02 -2.79
CA ASP A 66 -10.24 -13.84 -3.92
C ASP A 66 -10.36 -12.35 -4.33
N ALA A 67 -10.47 -11.46 -3.34
CA ALA A 67 -10.52 -10.02 -3.58
C ALA A 67 -9.21 -9.46 -4.16
N LEU A 68 -8.06 -9.86 -3.60
CA LEU A 68 -6.75 -9.36 -4.01
C LEU A 68 -6.32 -9.90 -5.37
N SER A 69 -6.55 -11.19 -5.67
CA SER A 69 -6.27 -11.75 -6.99
C SER A 69 -6.98 -10.95 -8.09
N GLY A 70 -8.29 -10.76 -7.94
CA GLY A 70 -9.07 -9.98 -8.91
C GLY A 70 -8.61 -8.52 -8.99
N PHE A 71 -8.30 -7.88 -7.86
CA PHE A 71 -7.83 -6.50 -7.82
C PHE A 71 -6.49 -6.31 -8.56
N LEU A 72 -5.52 -7.18 -8.30
CA LEU A 72 -4.18 -7.13 -8.89
C LEU A 72 -4.21 -7.45 -10.40
N GLU A 73 -5.06 -8.38 -10.84
CA GLU A 73 -5.27 -8.66 -12.27
C GLU A 73 -5.78 -7.45 -13.06
N HIS A 74 -6.48 -6.52 -12.41
CA HIS A 74 -6.99 -5.30 -13.04
C HIS A 74 -6.04 -4.10 -12.90
N GLY A 75 -4.78 -4.34 -12.50
CA GLY A 75 -3.74 -3.32 -12.37
C GLY A 75 -3.74 -2.56 -11.04
N GLY A 76 -4.45 -3.08 -10.03
CA GLY A 76 -4.35 -2.56 -8.67
C GLY A 76 -2.96 -2.77 -8.07
N ALA A 77 -2.54 -1.89 -7.16
CA ALA A 77 -1.28 -1.99 -6.46
C ALA A 77 -1.48 -2.08 -4.94
N LEU A 78 -0.49 -2.62 -4.24
CA LEU A 78 -0.56 -2.77 -2.78
C LEU A 78 -0.68 -1.43 -2.04
N ILE A 79 -0.17 -0.34 -2.62
CA ILE A 79 -0.36 1.01 -2.09
C ILE A 79 -1.83 1.44 -2.09
N ASP A 80 -2.62 1.01 -3.08
CA ASP A 80 -4.06 1.31 -3.12
C ASP A 80 -4.81 0.56 -2.01
N VAL A 81 -4.32 -0.64 -1.63
CA VAL A 81 -4.84 -1.40 -0.49
C VAL A 81 -4.54 -0.66 0.81
N GLU A 82 -3.32 -0.13 0.97
CA GLU A 82 -2.94 0.72 2.11
C GLU A 82 -3.86 1.96 2.21
N ASP A 83 -4.04 2.68 1.10
CA ASP A 83 -4.91 3.86 1.03
C ASP A 83 -6.38 3.54 1.37
N ALA A 84 -6.89 2.39 0.90
CA ALA A 84 -8.24 1.94 1.20
C ALA A 84 -8.40 1.59 2.69
N LEU A 85 -7.43 0.88 3.29
CA LEU A 85 -7.42 0.57 4.71
C LEU A 85 -7.40 1.85 5.56
N ASP A 86 -6.58 2.83 5.15
CA ASP A 86 -6.50 4.14 5.79
C ASP A 86 -7.81 4.94 5.67
N ALA A 87 -8.42 4.96 4.48
CA ALA A 87 -9.70 5.63 4.25
C ALA A 87 -10.86 5.00 5.04
N LEU A 88 -10.82 3.68 5.25
CA LEU A 88 -11.82 2.94 6.03
C LEU A 88 -11.51 2.93 7.54
N GLY A 89 -10.36 3.45 7.96
CA GLY A 89 -9.91 3.40 9.36
C GLY A 89 -9.66 1.98 9.87
N ILE A 90 -9.33 1.05 8.97
CA ILE A 90 -9.04 -0.35 9.33
C ILE A 90 -7.59 -0.44 9.80
N PRO A 91 -7.33 -0.85 11.04
CA PRO A 91 -5.97 -0.93 11.56
C PRO A 91 -5.20 -2.08 10.89
N TYR A 92 -4.01 -1.76 10.40
CA TYR A 92 -3.06 -2.73 9.86
C TYR A 92 -1.63 -2.43 10.29
N THR A 93 -0.78 -3.45 10.28
CA THR A 93 0.66 -3.29 10.48
C THR A 93 1.35 -3.32 9.12
N TYR A 94 2.20 -2.35 8.83
CA TYR A 94 3.08 -2.38 7.67
C TYR A 94 4.52 -2.66 8.08
N SER A 95 5.20 -3.52 7.32
CA SER A 95 6.64 -3.74 7.40
C SER A 95 7.25 -3.75 6.01
N GLY A 96 8.21 -2.86 5.77
CA GLY A 96 9.08 -2.85 4.61
C GLY A 96 10.44 -3.43 4.97
N LEU A 97 10.87 -4.47 4.27
CA LEU A 97 12.10 -5.21 4.56
C LEU A 97 13.04 -5.07 3.35
N GLY A 98 14.06 -4.23 3.50
CA GLY A 98 15.23 -4.19 2.63
C GLY A 98 16.41 -4.95 3.24
N SER A 99 17.51 -5.07 2.51
CA SER A 99 18.71 -5.75 3.05
C SER A 99 19.40 -4.94 4.16
N LYS A 100 19.23 -3.61 4.16
CA LYS A 100 19.86 -2.70 5.13
C LYS A 100 18.88 -2.04 6.10
N ASP A 101 17.63 -1.84 5.68
CA ASP A 101 16.67 -1.03 6.42
C ASP A 101 15.35 -1.79 6.62
N VAL A 102 14.73 -1.55 7.78
CA VAL A 102 13.37 -2.02 8.10
C VAL A 102 12.50 -0.80 8.36
N VAL A 103 11.48 -0.61 7.52
CA VAL A 103 10.44 0.39 7.74
C VAL A 103 9.31 -0.30 8.48
N PHE A 104 8.91 0.21 9.64
CA PHE A 104 7.83 -0.39 10.44
C PHE A 104 6.79 0.66 10.80
N ARG A 105 5.52 0.36 10.50
CA ARG A 105 4.37 1.19 10.84
C ARG A 105 3.35 0.32 11.60
N PRO A 106 3.21 0.48 12.92
CA PRO A 106 2.21 -0.25 13.69
C PRO A 106 0.79 0.27 13.42
N PRO A 107 -0.24 -0.51 13.74
CA PRO A 107 -1.63 -0.07 13.65
C PRO A 107 -1.86 1.12 14.59
N VAL A 108 -2.47 2.19 14.06
CA VAL A 108 -2.80 3.38 14.85
C VAL A 108 -4.14 3.15 15.54
N ALA A 109 -4.19 3.23 16.88
CA ALA A 109 -5.38 2.90 17.66
C ALA A 109 -6.50 3.96 17.64
N ASP A 110 -6.23 5.17 17.14
CA ASP A 110 -7.05 6.36 17.44
C ASP A 110 -7.62 7.07 16.20
N GLY A 111 -7.95 6.32 15.13
CA GLY A 111 -8.66 6.84 13.95
C GLY A 111 -7.97 8.00 13.20
N THR A 112 -6.73 8.33 13.58
CA THR A 112 -5.94 9.38 12.98
C THR A 112 -5.10 8.72 11.90
N PRO A 113 -5.36 8.99 10.61
CA PRO A 113 -4.52 8.47 9.54
C PRO A 113 -3.09 8.96 9.80
N PRO A 114 -2.09 8.08 9.79
CA PRO A 114 -0.74 8.48 10.14
C PRO A 114 -0.17 9.43 9.11
N LEU A 115 0.84 10.18 9.56
CA LEU A 115 1.51 11.21 8.78
C LEU A 115 1.97 10.65 7.43
N LYS A 116 1.55 11.35 6.36
CA LYS A 116 1.95 11.12 4.97
C LYS A 116 3.42 10.78 4.87
N ARG A 117 3.72 9.84 3.98
CA ARG A 117 5.06 9.31 3.76
C ARG A 117 5.99 10.46 3.35
N THR A 118 7.22 10.49 3.84
CA THR A 118 8.26 11.40 3.30
C THR A 118 8.61 11.10 1.84
N ALA A 119 8.18 9.94 1.30
CA ALA A 119 8.20 9.66 -0.13
C ALA A 119 7.11 10.42 -0.92
N ASP A 120 6.05 10.90 -0.27
CA ASP A 120 5.12 11.87 -0.88
C ASP A 120 5.77 13.26 -1.03
N LEU A 121 6.93 13.46 -0.40
CA LEU A 121 7.76 14.66 -0.53
C LEU A 121 8.97 14.46 -1.45
N SER A 122 9.18 13.27 -2.03
CA SER A 122 10.07 13.15 -3.19
C SER A 122 9.36 13.80 -4.36
N SER A 123 9.58 15.11 -4.45
CA SER A 123 9.25 15.94 -5.60
C SER A 123 9.83 15.24 -6.82
N SER A 124 8.99 14.57 -7.62
CA SER A 124 9.40 14.14 -8.95
C SER A 124 10.02 15.35 -9.65
N PRO A 125 11.26 15.25 -10.16
CA PRO A 125 11.89 16.38 -10.79
C PRO A 125 11.13 16.72 -12.08
N SER A 126 10.50 17.90 -12.07
CA SER A 126 10.20 18.72 -13.23
C SER A 126 9.51 18.03 -14.43
N GLY A 127 8.19 18.19 -14.51
CA GLY A 127 7.54 18.49 -15.79
C GLY A 127 6.39 17.57 -16.19
N TYR A 128 5.30 18.25 -16.59
CA TYR A 128 4.10 17.79 -17.32
C TYR A 128 2.85 17.44 -16.50
N GLY A 129 1.85 18.33 -16.63
CA GLY A 129 0.44 18.08 -16.29
C GLY A 129 -0.23 19.22 -15.52
N ARG A 130 -0.67 20.28 -16.21
CA ARG A 130 -1.29 21.50 -15.64
C ARG A 130 -2.50 21.21 -14.73
N PRO A 131 -2.76 22.05 -13.70
CA PRO A 131 -4.02 22.03 -12.96
C PRO A 131 -5.13 22.62 -13.83
N CYS A 132 -6.15 21.81 -14.17
CA CYS A 132 -7.40 22.31 -14.71
C CYS A 132 -8.32 22.68 -13.54
N GLY A 133 -8.50 23.99 -13.32
CA GLY A 133 -9.69 24.54 -12.66
C GLY A 133 -9.57 24.98 -11.20
N THR A 134 -8.89 26.09 -10.93
CA THR A 134 -9.36 27.09 -9.94
C THR A 134 -10.21 28.09 -10.74
N VAL A 135 -11.42 28.52 -10.36
CA VAL A 135 -11.86 29.51 -9.33
C VAL A 135 -13.38 29.76 -9.52
N PRO A 136 -14.12 30.54 -8.69
CA PRO A 136 -13.85 31.07 -7.35
C PRO A 136 -14.99 30.86 -6.32
N SER A 137 -14.63 31.14 -5.07
CA SER A 137 -15.47 31.39 -3.91
C SER A 137 -16.70 32.26 -4.17
N ARG A 138 -17.87 31.86 -3.66
CA ARG A 138 -18.97 32.78 -3.38
C ARG A 138 -19.43 32.62 -1.92
N ALA A 139 -18.98 33.59 -1.14
CA ALA A 139 -19.49 34.09 0.14
C ALA A 139 -20.65 33.33 0.81
N LEU A 140 -20.36 32.85 2.02
CA LEU A 140 -21.31 32.77 3.12
C LEU A 140 -21.78 34.18 3.48
N HIS A 141 -23.09 34.46 3.34
CA HIS A 141 -23.87 35.22 4.32
C HIS A 141 -25.38 35.19 3.97
N ARG A 142 -26.14 34.42 4.73
CA ARG A 142 -27.49 34.78 5.18
C ARG A 142 -27.38 34.86 6.72
N PRO A 143 -27.99 35.84 7.40
CA PRO A 143 -29.45 35.84 7.59
C PRO A 143 -30.17 37.20 7.72
N ILE A 144 -31.49 37.14 7.47
CA ILE A 144 -32.64 37.73 8.18
C ILE A 144 -32.59 39.23 8.59
N ALA A 145 -33.39 40.05 7.91
CA ALA A 145 -34.64 40.67 8.40
C ALA A 145 -35.37 41.35 7.22
#